data_AF-A0A2D8G651-F1
#
_entry.id   AF-A0A2D8G651-F1
#
_cell.length_a   1.000
_cell.length_b   1.000
_cell.length_c   1.000
_cell.angle_alpha   90.00
_cell.angle_beta   90.00
_cell.angle_gamma   90.00
#
_symmetry.space_group_name_H-M   'P 1'
#
loop_
_entity.id
_entity.type
_entity.pdbx_description
1 polymer ?
#
loop_
_entity_poly.entity_id
_entity_poly.type
_entity_poly.pdbx_seq_one_letter_code
_entity_poly.pdbx_strand_id
1 'polypeptide(L)'
;MDVQDYIARSQLFLTSEEADSNPDLHQVELPETCDHFKCTLRGRTHEMEFHFSCPTNEGPPQIEDAVRYLGAVAAEFEGCDDIIEWANEYGFDPGHIDTRDAFDALARLTRDLWRLVGDTMYEELREGIAIEQAVDMAWAGFEGPRS
;
A
#
# COMPACT_ATOMS: atom_id res chain seq x y z
N MET A 1 -1.69 14.73 -4.81
CA MET A 1 -2.47 14.53 -6.07
C MET A 1 -3.96 14.61 -5.71
N ASP A 2 -4.88 14.88 -6.64
CA ASP A 2 -6.32 14.69 -6.34
C ASP A 2 -6.72 13.23 -6.61
N VAL A 3 -6.94 12.46 -5.53
CA VAL A 3 -7.27 11.03 -5.62
C VAL A 3 -8.61 10.79 -6.32
N GLN A 4 -9.57 11.71 -6.21
CA GLN A 4 -10.89 11.55 -6.83
C GLN A 4 -10.81 11.66 -8.35
N ASP A 5 -10.11 12.69 -8.81
CA ASP A 5 -9.84 12.86 -10.24
C ASP A 5 -9.06 11.67 -10.80
N TYR A 6 -8.05 11.20 -10.05
CA TYR A 6 -7.27 10.01 -10.40
C TYR A 6 -8.14 8.76 -10.58
N ILE A 7 -9.00 8.46 -9.60
CA ILE A 7 -9.91 7.30 -9.63
C ILE A 7 -10.85 7.40 -10.83
N ALA A 8 -11.43 8.58 -11.06
CA ALA A 8 -12.38 8.81 -12.15
C ALA A 8 -11.72 8.64 -13.53
N ARG A 9 -10.51 9.19 -13.73
CA ARG A 9 -9.74 9.07 -14.97
C ARG A 9 -9.27 7.64 -15.21
N SER A 10 -8.87 6.93 -14.15
CA SER A 10 -8.41 5.54 -14.20
C SER A 10 -9.56 4.53 -14.34
N GLN A 11 -10.82 4.97 -14.16
CA GLN A 11 -12.01 4.12 -14.20
C GLN A 11 -11.91 2.92 -13.24
N LEU A 12 -11.43 3.18 -12.02
CA LEU A 12 -11.21 2.13 -11.03
C LEU A 12 -12.49 1.79 -10.25
N PHE A 13 -12.62 0.51 -9.93
CA PHE A 13 -13.71 -0.02 -9.11
C PHE A 13 -13.16 -1.00 -8.08
N LEU A 14 -13.58 -0.84 -6.82
CA LEU A 14 -13.16 -1.70 -5.71
C LEU A 14 -14.33 -2.58 -5.26
N THR A 15 -14.03 -3.85 -5.02
CA THR A 15 -14.89 -4.75 -4.23
C THR A 15 -14.06 -5.37 -3.12
N SER A 16 -14.68 -5.59 -1.96
CA SER A 16 -14.01 -6.13 -0.78
C SER A 16 -14.88 -7.20 -0.12
N GLU A 17 -14.22 -8.25 0.36
CA GLU A 17 -14.83 -9.30 1.19
C GLU A 17 -13.96 -9.56 2.43
N GLU A 18 -14.58 -10.00 3.52
CA GLU A 18 -13.84 -10.36 4.74
C GLU A 18 -12.87 -11.52 4.47
N ALA A 19 -11.71 -11.45 5.11
CA ALA A 19 -10.66 -12.46 5.03
C ALA A 19 -10.19 -12.86 6.44
N ASP A 20 -9.68 -14.09 6.57
CA ASP A 20 -9.19 -14.60 7.86
C ASP A 20 -7.80 -14.05 8.24
N SER A 21 -7.05 -13.54 7.27
CA SER A 21 -5.67 -13.07 7.46
C SER A 21 -5.23 -12.10 6.36
N ASN A 22 -4.11 -11.41 6.60
CA ASN A 22 -3.41 -10.62 5.59
C ASN A 22 -2.00 -11.23 5.35
N PRO A 23 -1.81 -12.03 4.28
CA PRO A 23 -0.53 -12.62 3.93
C PRO A 23 0.44 -11.63 3.26
N ASP A 24 -0.01 -10.42 2.95
CA ASP A 24 0.80 -9.42 2.24
C ASP A 24 1.66 -8.57 3.19
N LEU A 25 1.46 -8.72 4.50
CA LEU A 25 2.19 -8.00 5.54
C LEU A 25 3.12 -8.91 6.33
N HIS A 26 4.20 -8.33 6.85
CA HIS A 26 5.03 -9.03 7.82
C HIS A 26 4.22 -9.28 9.10
N GLN A 27 4.28 -10.50 9.63
CA GLN A 27 3.50 -10.92 10.80
C GLN A 27 3.67 -10.03 12.05
N VAL A 28 4.83 -9.37 12.22
CA VAL A 28 5.09 -8.48 13.37
C VAL A 28 4.42 -7.12 13.23
N GLU A 29 4.00 -6.76 12.01
CA GLU A 29 3.29 -5.50 11.72
C GLU A 29 1.78 -5.63 11.85
N LEU A 30 1.26 -6.86 11.89
CA LEU A 30 -0.17 -7.08 12.08
C LEU A 30 -0.58 -6.72 13.51
N PRO A 31 -1.48 -5.75 13.70
CA PRO A 31 -2.01 -5.44 15.01
C PRO A 31 -2.73 -6.66 15.61
N GLU A 32 -2.66 -6.83 16.94
CA GLU A 32 -3.34 -7.94 17.64
C GLU A 32 -4.86 -7.96 17.39
N THR A 33 -5.46 -6.80 17.09
CA THR A 33 -6.87 -6.66 16.76
C THR A 33 -7.02 -5.83 15.48
N CYS A 34 -7.28 -6.51 14.37
CA CYS A 34 -7.65 -5.88 13.11
C CYS A 34 -8.61 -6.81 12.33
N ASP A 35 -9.41 -6.21 11.46
CA ASP A 35 -10.23 -6.94 10.50
C ASP A 35 -9.48 -6.99 9.17
N HIS A 36 -9.45 -8.15 8.52
CA HIS A 36 -8.79 -8.30 7.22
C HIS A 36 -9.82 -8.37 6.10
N PHE A 37 -9.48 -7.76 4.97
CA PHE A 37 -10.30 -7.76 3.77
C PHE A 37 -9.47 -8.20 2.58
N LYS A 38 -10.00 -9.15 1.81
CA LYS A 38 -9.53 -9.43 0.47
C LYS A 38 -10.19 -8.44 -0.48
N CYS A 39 -9.37 -7.65 -1.15
CA CYS A 39 -9.81 -6.58 -2.03
C CYS A 39 -9.50 -6.95 -3.48
N THR A 40 -10.46 -6.70 -4.37
CA THR A 40 -10.27 -6.78 -5.82
C THR A 40 -10.44 -5.38 -6.41
N LEU A 41 -9.35 -4.83 -6.95
CA LEU A 41 -9.36 -3.56 -7.66
C LEU A 41 -9.38 -3.83 -9.16
N ARG A 42 -10.39 -3.31 -9.84
CA ARG A 42 -10.62 -3.48 -11.28
C ARG A 42 -10.41 -2.17 -12.00
N GLY A 43 -9.62 -2.22 -13.07
CA GLY A 43 -9.50 -1.16 -14.04
C GLY A 43 -10.22 -1.52 -15.34
N ARG A 44 -9.91 -0.78 -16.41
CA ARG A 44 -10.57 -0.99 -17.71
C ARG A 44 -10.19 -2.32 -18.37
N THR A 45 -8.96 -2.80 -18.17
CA THR A 45 -8.40 -3.96 -18.90
C THR A 45 -7.85 -5.06 -18.01
N HIS A 46 -7.54 -4.75 -16.76
CA HIS A 46 -6.94 -5.68 -15.81
C HIS A 46 -7.66 -5.59 -14.46
N GLU A 47 -7.42 -6.58 -13.62
CA GLU A 47 -7.81 -6.60 -12.22
C GLU A 47 -6.62 -7.08 -11.38
N MET A 48 -6.58 -6.66 -10.12
CA MET A 48 -5.60 -7.14 -9.15
C MET A 48 -6.29 -7.47 -7.83
N GLU A 49 -5.67 -8.38 -7.07
CA GLU A 49 -6.10 -8.75 -5.72
C GLU A 49 -5.02 -8.37 -4.72
N PHE A 50 -5.44 -7.91 -3.55
CA PHE A 50 -4.57 -7.56 -2.43
C PHE A 50 -5.34 -7.68 -1.11
N HIS A 51 -4.62 -7.78 0.00
CA HIS A 51 -5.22 -7.76 1.32
C HIS A 51 -5.06 -6.39 1.98
N PHE A 52 -6.07 -5.99 2.74
CA PHE A 52 -6.07 -4.75 3.50
C PHE A 52 -6.49 -5.07 4.94
N SER A 53 -5.75 -4.54 5.90
CA SER A 53 -6.08 -4.68 7.32
C SER A 53 -6.61 -3.35 7.84
N CYS A 54 -7.80 -3.35 8.43
CA CYS A 54 -8.42 -2.18 9.04
C CYS A 54 -8.48 -2.33 10.57
N PRO A 55 -8.54 -1.23 11.34
CA PRO A 55 -8.95 -1.29 12.73
C PRO A 55 -10.31 -1.98 12.89
N THR A 56 -10.48 -2.73 13.98
CA THR A 56 -11.68 -3.55 14.19
C THR A 56 -12.96 -2.70 14.21
N ASN A 57 -13.99 -3.15 13.49
CA ASN A 57 -15.30 -2.51 13.33
C ASN A 57 -15.34 -1.24 12.45
N GLU A 58 -14.27 -0.89 11.73
CA GLU A 58 -14.33 0.21 10.75
C GLU A 58 -14.95 -0.21 9.41
N GLY A 59 -14.98 -1.52 9.13
CA GLY A 59 -15.50 -2.08 7.89
C GLY A 59 -14.47 -2.10 6.75
N PRO A 60 -14.89 -2.49 5.53
CA PRO A 60 -13.98 -2.62 4.40
C PRO A 60 -13.44 -1.26 3.94
N PRO A 61 -12.21 -1.22 3.37
CA PRO A 61 -11.63 0.01 2.87
C PRO A 61 -12.47 0.61 1.74
N GLN A 62 -12.49 1.94 1.65
CA GLN A 62 -13.01 2.62 0.48
C GLN A 62 -11.98 2.61 -0.65
N ILE A 63 -12.42 2.89 -1.88
CA ILE A 63 -11.54 2.92 -3.05
C ILE A 63 -10.38 3.92 -2.91
N GLU A 64 -10.61 5.02 -2.21
CA GLU A 64 -9.55 6.00 -1.95
C GLU A 64 -8.46 5.45 -1.03
N ASP A 65 -8.86 4.72 0.01
CA ASP A 65 -7.93 4.10 0.97
C ASP A 65 -7.08 3.05 0.24
N ALA A 66 -7.71 2.24 -0.60
CA ALA A 66 -7.04 1.26 -1.44
C ALA A 66 -6.04 1.90 -2.41
N VAL A 67 -6.42 2.98 -3.10
CA VAL A 67 -5.52 3.66 -4.05
C VAL A 67 -4.34 4.31 -3.34
N ARG A 68 -4.57 4.96 -2.19
CA ARG A 68 -3.49 5.55 -1.38
C ARG A 68 -2.54 4.46 -0.86
N TYR A 69 -3.08 3.38 -0.33
CA TYR A 69 -2.29 2.24 0.14
C TYR A 69 -1.43 1.63 -0.96
N LEU A 70 -2.02 1.33 -2.13
CA LEU A 70 -1.27 0.77 -3.25
C LEU A 70 -0.20 1.73 -3.79
N GLY A 71 -0.48 3.03 -3.78
CA GLY A 71 0.51 4.05 -4.13
C GLY A 71 1.65 4.14 -3.11
N ALA A 72 1.37 3.97 -1.82
CA ALA A 72 2.38 3.91 -0.77
C ALA A 72 3.27 2.66 -0.93
N VAL A 73 2.66 1.49 -1.13
CA VAL A 73 3.37 0.23 -1.44
C VAL A 73 4.31 0.38 -2.64
N ALA A 74 3.83 1.02 -3.72
CA ALA A 74 4.66 1.24 -4.90
C ALA A 74 5.79 2.24 -4.63
N ALA A 75 5.53 3.33 -3.90
CA ALA A 75 6.55 4.31 -3.55
C ALA A 75 7.64 3.71 -2.66
N GLU A 76 7.25 2.86 -1.73
CA GLU A 76 8.15 2.14 -0.83
C GLU A 76 9.02 1.13 -1.59
N PHE A 77 8.41 0.27 -2.41
CA PHE A 77 9.15 -0.75 -3.16
C PHE A 77 10.15 -0.12 -4.15
N GLU A 78 9.77 0.96 -4.82
CA GLU A 78 10.64 1.69 -5.75
C GLU A 78 11.67 2.58 -5.04
N GLY A 79 11.50 2.80 -3.73
CA GLY A 79 12.40 3.60 -2.90
C GLY A 79 13.60 2.84 -2.37
N CYS A 80 13.57 1.50 -2.37
CA CYS A 80 14.65 0.64 -1.89
C CYS A 80 15.34 -0.09 -3.06
N ASP A 81 16.65 -0.28 -2.97
CA ASP A 81 17.44 -1.00 -3.98
C ASP A 81 17.21 -2.52 -3.90
N ASP A 82 17.11 -3.05 -2.68
CA ASP A 82 16.92 -4.48 -2.41
C ASP A 82 16.25 -4.79 -1.06
N ILE A 83 15.94 -6.07 -0.83
CA ILE A 83 15.34 -6.56 0.40
C ILE A 83 16.19 -6.29 1.65
N ILE A 84 17.51 -6.18 1.53
CA ILE A 84 18.38 -5.93 2.69
C ILE A 84 18.21 -4.50 3.14
N GLU A 85 18.20 -3.54 2.20
CA GLU A 85 17.91 -2.14 2.52
C GLU A 85 16.53 -2.00 3.16
N TRP A 86 15.49 -2.53 2.51
CA TRP A 86 14.12 -2.49 3.02
C TRP A 86 14.00 -3.13 4.41
N ALA A 87 14.50 -4.35 4.60
CA ALA A 87 14.43 -5.04 5.89
C ALA A 87 15.16 -4.26 7.01
N ASN A 88 16.30 -3.63 6.71
CA ASN A 88 17.04 -2.86 7.70
C ASN A 88 16.28 -1.59 8.14
N GLU A 89 15.56 -0.93 7.23
CA GLU A 89 14.75 0.26 7.55
C GLU A 89 13.67 -0.06 8.59
N TYR A 90 13.03 -1.22 8.46
CA TYR A 90 11.96 -1.68 9.36
C TYR A 90 12.45 -2.55 10.53
N GLY A 91 13.76 -2.84 10.59
CA GLY A 91 14.35 -3.65 11.66
C GLY A 91 14.04 -5.15 11.56
N PHE A 92 13.75 -5.65 10.36
CA PHE A 92 13.50 -7.06 10.06
C PHE A 92 14.79 -7.83 9.76
N ASP A 93 14.71 -9.16 9.87
CA ASP A 93 15.79 -10.05 9.42
C ASP A 93 15.58 -10.41 7.93
N PRO A 94 16.41 -9.93 6.98
CA PRO A 94 16.27 -10.24 5.55
C PRO A 94 16.44 -11.75 5.24
N GLY A 95 16.98 -12.53 6.19
CA GLY A 95 17.05 -13.97 6.13
C GLY A 95 15.73 -14.68 6.45
N HIS A 96 14.80 -14.01 7.14
CA HIS A 96 13.55 -14.59 7.62
C HIS A 96 12.54 -14.77 6.48
N ILE A 97 11.75 -15.84 6.55
CA ILE A 97 10.78 -16.18 5.50
C ILE A 97 9.67 -15.13 5.39
N ASP A 98 9.10 -14.69 6.52
CA ASP A 98 8.05 -13.66 6.52
C ASP A 98 8.53 -12.33 5.92
N THR A 99 9.80 -11.96 6.14
CA THR A 99 10.39 -10.74 5.55
C THR A 99 10.50 -10.87 4.04
N ARG A 100 10.87 -12.05 3.54
CA ARG A 100 10.91 -12.33 2.09
C ARG A 100 9.52 -12.34 1.48
N ASP A 101 8.57 -12.99 2.12
CA ASP A 101 7.20 -13.07 1.64
C ASP A 101 6.54 -11.69 1.57
N ALA A 102 6.76 -10.84 2.58
CA ALA A 102 6.30 -9.45 2.58
C ALA A 102 6.96 -8.62 1.46
N PHE A 103 8.28 -8.73 1.28
CA PHE A 103 8.97 -8.01 0.20
C PHE A 103 8.51 -8.47 -1.20
N ASP A 104 8.33 -9.78 -1.39
CA ASP A 104 7.78 -10.35 -2.64
C ASP A 104 6.33 -9.88 -2.87
N ALA A 105 5.55 -9.70 -1.81
CA ALA A 105 4.21 -9.12 -1.90
C ALA A 105 4.26 -7.66 -2.38
N LEU A 106 5.15 -6.82 -1.84
CA LEU A 106 5.36 -5.45 -2.32
C LEU A 106 5.70 -5.43 -3.83
N ALA A 107 6.64 -6.28 -4.26
CA ALA A 107 7.04 -6.39 -5.67
C ALA A 107 5.87 -6.79 -6.57
N ARG A 108 5.09 -7.79 -6.13
CA ARG A 108 3.90 -8.28 -6.85
C ARG A 108 2.85 -7.19 -6.98
N LEU A 109 2.48 -6.55 -5.87
CA LEU A 109 1.46 -5.50 -5.82
C LEU A 109 1.84 -4.31 -6.69
N THR A 110 3.11 -3.88 -6.63
CA THR A 110 3.65 -2.79 -7.43
C THR A 110 3.54 -3.08 -8.93
N ARG A 111 3.97 -4.28 -9.36
CA ARG A 111 3.87 -4.70 -10.75
C ARG A 111 2.42 -4.82 -11.23
N ASP A 112 1.54 -5.34 -10.40
CA ASP A 112 0.14 -5.56 -10.76
C ASP A 112 -0.62 -4.23 -10.81
N LEU A 113 -0.30 -3.27 -9.93
CA LEU A 113 -0.76 -1.88 -10.01
C LEU A 113 -0.31 -1.23 -11.32
N TRP A 114 0.97 -1.33 -11.66
CA TRP A 114 1.49 -0.80 -12.93
C TRP A 114 0.72 -1.35 -14.15
N ARG A 115 0.43 -2.66 -14.19
CA ARG A 115 -0.39 -3.26 -15.25
C ARG A 115 -1.83 -2.77 -15.25
N LEU A 116 -2.38 -2.51 -14.06
CA LEU A 116 -3.76 -2.07 -13.88
C LEU A 116 -4.00 -0.69 -14.48
N VAL A 117 -3.10 0.27 -14.18
CA VAL A 117 -3.30 1.69 -14.48
C VAL A 117 -2.44 2.20 -15.65
N GLY A 118 -1.38 1.46 -16.01
CA GLY A 118 -0.44 1.83 -17.06
C GLY A 118 0.58 2.89 -16.64
N ASP A 119 1.62 3.06 -17.46
CA ASP A 119 2.81 3.89 -17.17
C ASP A 119 2.48 5.27 -16.59
N THR A 120 1.69 6.07 -17.32
CA THR A 120 1.42 7.47 -16.95
C THR A 120 0.68 7.60 -15.62
N MET A 121 -0.37 6.79 -15.41
CA MET A 121 -1.14 6.87 -14.17
C MET A 121 -0.35 6.28 -12.99
N TYR A 122 0.46 5.25 -13.25
CA TYR A 122 1.34 4.66 -12.23
C TYR A 122 2.36 5.69 -11.71
N GLU A 123 3.04 6.41 -12.62
CA GLU A 123 3.98 7.48 -12.25
C GLU A 123 3.29 8.61 -11.48
N GLU A 124 2.12 9.06 -11.95
CA GLU A 124 1.33 10.12 -11.29
C GLU A 124 0.95 9.72 -9.85
N LEU A 125 0.50 8.49 -9.65
CA LEU A 125 0.12 7.98 -8.34
C LEU A 125 1.33 7.89 -7.40
N ARG A 126 2.40 7.26 -7.86
CA ARG A 126 3.62 7.04 -7.06
C ARG A 126 4.24 8.36 -6.60
N GLU A 127 4.39 9.32 -7.52
CA GLU A 127 4.93 10.65 -7.20
C GLU A 127 3.98 11.45 -6.29
N GLY A 128 2.68 11.36 -6.55
CA GLY A 128 1.67 12.01 -5.72
C GLY A 128 1.72 11.58 -4.26
N ILE A 129 1.85 10.27 -4.02
CA ILE A 129 1.91 9.71 -2.67
C ILE A 129 3.25 10.01 -1.98
N ALA A 130 4.38 9.91 -2.69
CA ALA A 130 5.68 10.27 -2.13
C ALA A 130 5.70 11.73 -1.63
N ILE A 131 5.04 12.64 -2.35
CA ILE A 131 4.88 14.04 -1.92
C ILE A 131 3.99 14.14 -0.68
N GLU A 132 2.85 13.44 -0.65
CA GLU A 132 1.93 13.45 0.49
C GLU A 132 2.62 12.95 1.77
N GLN A 133 3.34 11.81 1.70
CA GLN A 133 4.11 11.27 2.82
C GLN A 133 5.22 12.22 3.28
N ALA A 134 5.94 12.85 2.36
CA ALA A 134 6.98 13.82 2.70
C ALA A 134 6.42 15.06 3.42
N VAL A 135 5.23 15.51 3.01
CA VAL A 135 4.50 16.60 3.68
C VAL A 135 4.09 16.18 5.08
N ASP A 136 3.48 15.01 5.24
CA ASP A 136 3.03 14.50 6.55
C ASP A 136 4.21 14.33 7.52
N MET A 137 5.34 13.80 7.07
CA MET A 137 6.57 13.73 7.89
C MET A 137 7.09 15.11 8.30
N ALA A 138 7.08 16.09 7.39
CA ALA A 138 7.51 17.46 7.70
C ALA A 138 6.62 18.13 8.76
N TRP A 139 5.31 17.87 8.73
CA TRP A 139 4.37 18.36 9.74
C TRP A 139 4.47 17.62 11.07
N ALA A 140 4.63 16.30 11.06
CA ALA A 140 4.86 15.50 12.26
C ALA A 140 6.12 15.96 13.02
N GLY A 141 7.17 16.37 12.29
CA GLY A 141 8.38 16.98 12.86
C GLY A 141 8.16 18.38 13.44
N PHE A 142 7.09 19.09 13.06
CA PHE A 142 6.72 20.40 13.60
C PHE A 142 5.83 20.29 14.86
N GLU A 143 5.09 19.19 15.00
CA GLU A 143 4.14 18.97 16.10
C GLU A 143 4.73 18.26 17.34
N GLY A 144 6.01 17.85 17.33
CA GLY A 144 6.69 17.26 18.51
C GLY A 144 8.02 17.91 18.91
N PRO A 145 8.35 18.07 20.21
CA PRO A 145 7.50 18.40 21.37
C PRO A 145 7.63 19.88 21.75
N ARG A 146 6.51 20.55 22.02
CA ARG A 146 6.54 21.65 23.00
C ARG A 146 6.74 21.03 24.38
N SER A 147 7.96 21.20 24.88
CA SER A 147 8.46 21.07 26.26
C SER A 147 7.43 20.87 27.37
#